data_AF-A0A1F1FF59-F1
#
_entry.id   AF-A0A1F1FF59-F1
#
_cell.length_a   1.000
_cell.length_b   1.000
_cell.length_c   1.000
_cell.angle_alpha   90.00
_cell.angle_beta   90.00
_cell.angle_gamma   90.00
#
_symmetry.space_group_name_H-M   'P 1'
#
loop_
_entity.id
_entity.type
_entity.pdbx_description
1 polymer ?
#
loop_
_entity_poly.entity_id
_entity_poly.type
_entity_poly.pdbx_seq_one_letter_code
_entity_poly.pdbx_strand_id
1 'polypeptide(L)'
;MGRSPSGSAVVSPDGRHLSLILLPAEQQTGETAADLRTHVVVLDTKTGKTVRDAKVSGVVLGQALTNGTLAVETAQNYFPAGSGKGTITIFSLTETSAQPSSFPTDKWLVGATRENLVLAPDLLPDDCFDECSITTVSLLNTDGSTAGSISGVTSVHPGGWIRRFANPKAASDYQQRSKTASEDERKSLSPSREAVEQQLVNPSIKKTIDITGKTAVESGVPTGPGLLVEQKVPNGKGSTEFKPAFWLSSADDGHPHTENLEQFENN
;
A
#
# COMPACT_ATOMS: atom_id res chain seq x y z
N MET A 1 -3.02 15.41 1.62
CA MET A 1 -3.76 14.22 2.07
C MET A 1 -3.19 13.04 1.32
N GLY A 2 -2.26 12.31 1.93
CA GLY A 2 -1.63 11.14 1.31
C GLY A 2 -2.67 10.05 1.10
N ARG A 3 -2.66 9.43 -0.08
CA ARG A 3 -3.52 8.30 -0.42
C ARG A 3 -2.89 7.02 0.15
N SER A 4 -2.89 6.86 1.47
CA SER A 4 -2.40 5.59 2.04
C SER A 4 -3.29 4.43 1.54
N PRO A 5 -2.72 3.28 1.15
CA PRO A 5 -3.49 2.11 0.68
C PRO A 5 -4.39 1.49 1.77
N SER A 6 -4.20 1.92 3.02
CA SER A 6 -5.04 1.66 4.19
C SER A 6 -5.47 2.93 4.94
N GLY A 7 -5.67 4.05 4.23
CA GLY A 7 -6.10 5.33 4.79
C GLY A 7 -7.62 5.45 5.06
N SER A 8 -8.06 6.61 5.54
CA SER A 8 -9.49 6.94 5.72
C SER A 8 -10.28 6.94 4.41
N ALA A 9 -9.57 7.07 3.28
CA ALA A 9 -10.09 6.92 1.92
C ALA A 9 -9.17 6.00 1.11
N VAL A 10 -9.70 4.92 0.53
CA VAL A 10 -8.94 3.98 -0.31
C VAL A 10 -9.68 3.68 -1.62
N VAL A 11 -8.95 3.42 -2.69
CA VAL A 11 -9.51 3.14 -4.03
C VAL A 11 -9.17 1.70 -4.42
N SER A 12 -10.12 0.98 -5.03
CA SER A 12 -9.88 -0.38 -5.53
C SER A 12 -8.81 -0.38 -6.63
N PRO A 13 -8.09 -1.50 -6.84
CA PRO A 13 -7.04 -1.57 -7.84
C PRO A 13 -7.50 -1.20 -9.26
N ASP A 14 -8.73 -1.53 -9.64
CA ASP A 14 -9.31 -1.14 -10.92
C ASP A 14 -9.89 0.29 -10.97
N GLY A 15 -9.79 1.05 -9.88
CA GLY A 15 -10.27 2.42 -9.77
C GLY A 15 -11.80 2.56 -9.67
N ARG A 16 -12.56 1.46 -9.64
CA ARG A 16 -14.03 1.49 -9.73
C ARG A 16 -14.73 1.74 -8.41
N HIS A 17 -14.07 1.48 -7.30
CA HIS A 17 -14.63 1.63 -5.97
C HIS A 17 -13.78 2.55 -5.10
N LEU A 18 -14.44 3.41 -4.33
CA LEU A 18 -13.84 4.27 -3.30
C LEU A 18 -14.46 3.92 -1.96
N SER A 19 -13.64 3.54 -0.98
CA SER A 19 -14.09 3.31 0.38
C SER A 19 -13.73 4.48 1.29
N LEU A 20 -14.66 4.87 2.16
CA LEU A 20 -14.51 5.95 3.12
C LEU A 20 -14.87 5.45 4.52
N ILE A 21 -13.96 5.61 5.47
CA ILE A 21 -14.27 5.48 6.89
C ILE A 21 -14.96 6.76 7.32
N LEU A 22 -16.24 6.66 7.66
CA LEU A 22 -17.00 7.76 8.23
C LEU A 22 -16.70 7.81 9.71
N LEU A 23 -16.10 8.91 10.16
CA LEU A 23 -15.61 9.07 11.53
C LEU A 23 -16.66 8.62 12.55
N PRO A 24 -16.25 7.85 13.58
CA PRO A 24 -17.16 7.43 14.62
C PRO A 24 -17.74 8.65 15.36
N ALA A 25 -18.91 8.48 15.96
CA ALA A 25 -19.38 9.42 16.97
C ALA A 25 -18.34 9.51 18.10
N GLU A 26 -18.21 10.69 18.71
CA GLU A 26 -17.26 10.96 19.80
C GLU A 26 -17.40 9.89 20.90
N GLN A 27 -16.28 9.23 21.26
CA GLN A 27 -16.29 8.16 22.25
C GLN A 27 -16.80 8.70 23.58
N GLN A 28 -17.89 8.15 24.09
CA GLN A 28 -18.48 8.61 25.34
C GLN A 28 -17.67 8.12 26.53
N THR A 29 -17.67 8.90 27.62
CA THR A 29 -16.98 8.53 28.86
C THR A 29 -17.48 7.18 29.36
N GLY A 30 -16.58 6.19 29.42
CA GLY A 30 -16.87 4.83 29.88
C GLY A 30 -17.04 3.79 28.77
N GLU A 31 -17.02 4.18 27.49
CA GLU A 31 -17.03 3.23 26.37
C GLU A 31 -15.69 2.50 26.23
N THR A 32 -15.76 1.21 25.97
CA THR A 32 -14.60 0.38 25.62
C THR A 32 -14.35 0.42 24.11
N ALA A 33 -13.18 -0.04 23.67
CA ALA A 33 -12.89 -0.22 22.23
C ALA A 33 -13.97 -1.05 21.52
N ALA A 34 -14.53 -2.06 22.19
CA ALA A 34 -15.56 -2.92 21.64
C ALA A 34 -16.93 -2.23 21.49
N ASP A 35 -17.16 -1.09 22.14
CA ASP A 35 -18.40 -0.31 22.06
C ASP A 35 -18.38 0.67 20.88
N LEU A 36 -17.19 0.99 20.36
CA LEU A 36 -17.04 1.81 19.16
C LEU A 36 -17.78 1.20 17.98
N ARG A 37 -18.52 2.04 17.27
CA ARG A 37 -19.24 1.68 16.04
C ARG A 37 -18.87 2.65 14.94
N THR A 38 -18.28 2.13 13.88
CA THR A 38 -17.80 2.94 12.76
C THR A 38 -18.51 2.52 11.49
N HIS A 39 -18.98 3.50 10.72
CA HIS A 39 -19.55 3.25 9.39
C HIS A 39 -18.45 3.35 8.34
N VAL A 40 -18.44 2.40 7.42
CA VAL A 40 -17.56 2.38 6.26
C VAL A 40 -18.45 2.26 5.03
N VAL A 41 -18.31 3.20 4.10
CA VAL A 41 -19.11 3.23 2.87
C VAL A 41 -18.22 3.03 1.66
N VAL A 42 -18.70 2.25 0.70
CA VAL A 42 -18.05 2.06 -0.60
C VAL A 42 -18.93 2.68 -1.67
N LEU A 43 -18.34 3.55 -2.49
CA LEU A 43 -18.99 4.23 -3.60
C LEU A 43 -18.46 3.70 -4.92
N ASP A 44 -19.34 3.56 -5.92
CA ASP A 44 -18.92 3.43 -7.32
C ASP A 44 -18.37 4.78 -7.78
N THR A 45 -17.11 4.81 -8.22
CA THR A 45 -16.39 6.06 -8.53
C THR A 45 -16.94 6.78 -9.76
N LYS A 46 -17.62 6.07 -10.66
CA LYS A 46 -18.20 6.63 -11.88
C LYS A 46 -19.55 7.30 -11.61
N THR A 47 -20.38 6.70 -10.76
CA THR A 47 -21.76 7.14 -10.51
C THR A 47 -21.94 7.86 -9.19
N GLY A 48 -20.99 7.73 -8.27
CA GLY A 48 -21.07 8.24 -6.90
C GLY A 48 -22.08 7.50 -6.02
N LYS A 49 -22.69 6.41 -6.49
CA LYS A 49 -23.69 5.66 -5.74
C LYS A 49 -23.03 4.72 -4.73
N THR A 50 -23.66 4.56 -3.57
CA THR A 50 -23.25 3.58 -2.57
C THR A 50 -23.42 2.15 -3.08
N VAL A 51 -22.31 1.41 -3.10
CA VAL A 51 -22.23 -0.02 -3.40
C VAL A 51 -22.31 -0.85 -2.12
N ARG A 52 -21.69 -0.39 -1.04
CA ARG A 52 -21.71 -1.05 0.26
C ARG A 52 -21.82 -0.03 1.39
N ASP A 53 -22.64 -0.36 2.39
CA ASP A 53 -22.65 0.27 3.71
C ASP A 53 -22.32 -0.82 4.72
N ALA A 54 -21.27 -0.61 5.49
CA ALA A 54 -20.79 -1.53 6.50
C ALA A 54 -20.71 -0.81 7.85
N LYS A 55 -21.15 -1.49 8.90
CA LYS A 55 -20.97 -1.05 10.28
C LYS A 55 -20.10 -2.07 11.00
N VAL A 56 -18.97 -1.60 11.53
CA VAL A 56 -18.00 -2.44 12.26
C VAL A 56 -17.90 -2.03 13.72
N SER A 57 -17.48 -2.98 14.54
CA SER A 57 -17.27 -2.81 15.97
C SER A 57 -15.78 -2.89 16.29
N GLY A 58 -15.30 -2.07 17.21
CA GLY A 58 -13.87 -1.99 17.54
C GLY A 58 -13.22 -0.69 17.08
N VAL A 59 -11.96 -0.51 17.49
CA VAL A 59 -11.07 0.49 16.88
C VAL A 59 -10.81 0.06 15.46
N VAL A 60 -11.10 0.90 14.47
CA VAL A 60 -10.74 0.64 13.07
C VAL A 60 -9.27 0.97 12.89
N LEU A 61 -8.47 -0.04 12.55
CA LEU A 61 -7.04 0.11 12.30
C LEU A 61 -6.73 0.45 10.85
N GLY A 62 -7.58 -0.01 9.92
CA GLY A 62 -7.41 0.21 8.50
C GLY A 62 -8.51 -0.42 7.67
N GLN A 63 -8.44 -0.18 6.37
CA GLN A 63 -9.32 -0.77 5.37
C GLN A 63 -8.54 -1.06 4.08
N ALA A 64 -9.03 -1.95 3.25
CA ALA A 64 -8.51 -2.17 1.91
C ALA A 64 -9.63 -2.60 0.96
N LEU A 65 -9.46 -2.30 -0.32
CA LEU A 65 -10.35 -2.74 -1.39
C LEU A 65 -9.61 -3.69 -2.31
N THR A 66 -10.15 -4.89 -2.51
CA THR A 66 -9.90 -5.64 -3.75
C THR A 66 -10.86 -5.14 -4.82
N ASN A 67 -10.86 -5.73 -6.03
CA ASN A 67 -11.84 -5.35 -7.05
C ASN A 67 -13.29 -5.74 -6.68
N GLY A 68 -13.47 -6.70 -5.77
CA GLY A 68 -14.78 -7.26 -5.43
C GLY A 68 -15.14 -7.22 -3.95
N THR A 69 -14.24 -6.73 -3.09
CA THR A 69 -14.37 -6.86 -1.63
C THR A 69 -13.86 -5.63 -0.90
N LEU A 70 -14.59 -5.22 0.14
CA LEU A 70 -14.09 -4.36 1.20
C LEU A 70 -13.60 -5.24 2.36
N ALA A 71 -12.35 -5.03 2.79
CA ALA A 71 -11.81 -5.54 4.02
C ALA A 71 -11.66 -4.40 5.02
N VAL A 72 -12.12 -4.60 6.25
CA VAL A 72 -11.94 -3.65 7.36
C VAL A 72 -11.24 -4.36 8.50
N GLU A 73 -10.11 -3.81 8.94
CA GLU A 73 -9.37 -4.30 10.09
C GLU A 73 -9.83 -3.55 11.35
N THR A 74 -10.31 -4.31 12.34
CA THR A 74 -10.63 -3.77 13.65
C THR A 74 -9.90 -4.49 14.77
N ALA A 75 -9.78 -3.82 15.91
CA ALA A 75 -9.12 -4.35 17.10
C ALA A 75 -9.77 -3.83 18.40
N GLN A 76 -9.40 -4.45 19.51
CA GLN A 76 -9.71 -4.03 20.88
C GLN A 76 -8.68 -3.02 21.42
N ASN A 77 -7.69 -2.65 20.63
CA ASN A 77 -6.66 -1.66 20.92
C ASN A 77 -6.15 -1.02 19.62
N TYR A 78 -5.23 -0.06 19.69
CA TYR A 78 -4.64 0.63 18.55
C TYR A 78 -3.53 -0.18 17.83
N PHE A 79 -3.60 -1.51 17.90
CA PHE A 79 -2.70 -2.46 17.23
C PHE A 79 -3.40 -3.82 17.11
N PRO A 80 -3.08 -4.67 16.12
CA PRO A 80 -3.78 -5.94 15.91
C PRO A 80 -3.25 -7.08 16.80
N ALA A 81 -1.97 -7.10 17.10
CA ALA A 81 -1.34 -8.21 17.81
C ALA A 81 -1.70 -8.28 19.31
N GLY A 82 -1.49 -9.44 19.94
CA GLY A 82 -1.59 -9.61 21.40
C GLY A 82 -2.94 -9.20 21.98
N SER A 83 -2.94 -8.24 22.92
CA SER A 83 -4.17 -7.70 23.52
C SER A 83 -5.05 -6.92 22.55
N GLY A 84 -4.52 -6.57 21.37
CA GLY A 84 -5.26 -5.97 20.26
C GLY A 84 -6.35 -6.87 19.69
N LYS A 85 -6.13 -8.18 19.62
CA LYS A 85 -7.09 -9.17 19.06
C LYS A 85 -7.65 -8.72 17.70
N GLY A 86 -6.76 -8.36 16.77
CA GLY A 86 -7.09 -7.90 15.44
C GLY A 86 -8.02 -8.87 14.70
N THR A 87 -8.96 -8.31 13.97
CA THR A 87 -9.94 -9.06 13.16
C THR A 87 -10.10 -8.34 11.83
N ILE A 88 -10.01 -9.09 10.74
CA ILE A 88 -10.37 -8.60 9.40
C ILE A 88 -11.80 -9.06 9.12
N THR A 89 -12.68 -8.10 8.85
CA THR A 89 -14.06 -8.36 8.41
C THR A 89 -14.18 -8.06 6.92
N ILE A 90 -14.85 -8.96 6.22
CA ILE A 90 -14.91 -9.02 4.77
C ILE A 90 -16.34 -8.76 4.31
N PHE A 91 -16.50 -7.79 3.43
CA PHE A 91 -17.78 -7.37 2.86
C PHE A 91 -17.72 -7.51 1.34
N SER A 92 -18.54 -8.40 0.77
CA SER A 92 -18.66 -8.53 -0.68
C SER A 92 -19.28 -7.27 -1.29
N LEU A 93 -18.68 -6.78 -2.38
CA LEU A 93 -19.21 -5.67 -3.19
C LEU A 93 -20.18 -6.15 -4.28
N THR A 94 -20.13 -7.42 -4.64
CA THR A 94 -21.02 -8.03 -5.64
C THR A 94 -22.24 -8.68 -5.00
N GLU A 95 -22.07 -9.33 -3.86
CA GLU A 95 -23.12 -9.98 -3.09
C GLU A 95 -23.45 -9.15 -1.85
N THR A 96 -24.08 -8.00 -2.06
CA THR A 96 -24.30 -7.00 -1.00
C THR A 96 -25.23 -7.49 0.11
N SER A 97 -26.08 -8.48 -0.17
CA SER A 97 -26.95 -9.15 0.80
C SER A 97 -26.26 -10.27 1.60
N ALA A 98 -25.04 -10.68 1.22
CA ALA A 98 -24.32 -11.71 1.94
C ALA A 98 -23.87 -11.21 3.33
N GLN A 99 -23.96 -12.10 4.30
CA GLN A 99 -23.42 -11.87 5.65
C GLN A 99 -21.90 -11.69 5.54
N PRO A 100 -21.32 -10.67 6.21
CA PRO A 100 -19.87 -10.54 6.25
C PRO A 100 -19.22 -11.74 6.95
N SER A 101 -18.06 -12.15 6.43
CA SER A 101 -17.19 -13.11 7.10
C SER A 101 -16.06 -12.39 7.83
N SER A 102 -15.40 -13.07 8.75
CA SER A 102 -14.29 -12.49 9.51
C SER A 102 -13.28 -13.54 9.92
N PHE A 103 -12.02 -13.13 10.03
CA PHE A 103 -10.94 -13.96 10.55
C PHE A 103 -9.98 -13.14 11.42
N PRO A 104 -9.33 -13.75 12.42
CA PRO A 104 -8.38 -13.05 13.28
C PRO A 104 -7.09 -12.71 12.52
N THR A 105 -6.41 -11.63 12.94
CA THR A 105 -5.09 -11.26 12.45
C THR A 105 -4.22 -10.70 13.57
N ASP A 106 -2.92 -10.98 13.50
CA ASP A 106 -1.87 -10.36 14.30
C ASP A 106 -1.02 -9.36 13.50
N LYS A 107 -1.34 -9.17 12.21
CA LYS A 107 -0.64 -8.32 11.24
C LYS A 107 -1.55 -7.20 10.77
N TRP A 108 -0.93 -6.07 10.42
CA TRP A 108 -1.58 -4.89 9.89
C TRP A 108 -2.05 -5.08 8.46
N LEU A 109 -3.28 -4.67 8.16
CA LEU A 109 -3.80 -4.55 6.80
C LEU A 109 -3.20 -3.29 6.14
N VAL A 110 -2.28 -3.49 5.20
CA VAL A 110 -1.52 -2.39 4.56
C VAL A 110 -1.91 -2.13 3.11
N GLY A 111 -2.86 -2.89 2.58
CA GLY A 111 -3.39 -2.68 1.22
C GLY A 111 -4.02 -3.94 0.64
N ALA A 112 -4.21 -3.93 -0.67
CA ALA A 112 -4.79 -5.04 -1.42
C ALA A 112 -4.30 -5.04 -2.88
N THR A 113 -4.31 -6.23 -3.48
CA THR A 113 -4.24 -6.46 -4.92
C THR A 113 -5.65 -6.64 -5.49
N ARG A 114 -5.80 -7.03 -6.76
CA ARG A 114 -7.13 -7.21 -7.39
C ARG A 114 -7.98 -8.26 -6.65
N GLU A 115 -7.34 -9.24 -6.03
CA GLU A 115 -7.96 -10.41 -5.42
C GLU A 115 -7.45 -10.72 -4.00
N ASN A 116 -6.29 -10.21 -3.60
CA ASN A 116 -5.67 -10.52 -2.31
C ASN A 116 -5.58 -9.31 -1.38
N LEU A 117 -5.62 -9.56 -0.08
CA LEU A 117 -5.25 -8.60 0.95
C LEU A 117 -3.75 -8.67 1.19
N VAL A 118 -3.13 -7.52 1.47
CA VAL A 118 -1.71 -7.40 1.79
C VAL A 118 -1.56 -7.07 3.26
N LEU A 119 -0.93 -7.98 4.00
CA LEU A 119 -0.70 -7.83 5.44
C LEU A 119 0.79 -7.73 5.76
N ALA A 120 1.15 -6.84 6.68
CA ALA A 120 2.53 -6.65 7.13
C ALA A 120 2.66 -6.86 8.65
N PRO A 121 3.81 -7.35 9.13
CA PRO A 121 4.05 -7.51 10.56
C PRO A 121 4.08 -6.19 11.33
N ASP A 122 4.35 -5.08 10.64
CA ASP A 122 4.34 -3.72 11.17
C ASP A 122 3.80 -2.75 10.11
N LEU A 123 3.44 -1.53 10.51
CA LEU A 123 3.05 -0.48 9.58
C LEU A 123 4.19 -0.18 8.59
N LEU A 124 3.83 0.05 7.33
CA LEU A 124 4.79 0.48 6.32
C LEU A 124 4.88 2.02 6.36
N PRO A 125 6.08 2.62 6.38
CA PRO A 125 6.21 4.07 6.31
C PRO A 125 5.71 4.59 4.96
N ASP A 126 4.96 5.70 4.96
CA ASP A 126 4.40 6.31 3.74
C ASP A 126 5.50 6.75 2.76
N ASP A 127 6.62 7.27 3.28
CA ASP A 127 7.76 7.70 2.46
C ASP A 127 9.10 7.22 3.02
N CYS A 128 9.86 6.54 2.17
CA CYS A 128 11.22 6.13 2.47
C CYS A 128 12.22 7.23 2.09
N PHE A 129 12.33 8.27 2.93
CA PHE A 129 13.27 9.37 2.70
C PHE A 129 14.71 9.04 3.14
N ASP A 130 14.88 8.28 4.23
CA ASP A 130 16.21 7.97 4.78
C ASP A 130 16.50 6.45 4.83
N GLU A 131 15.59 5.63 5.38
CA GLU A 131 15.79 4.19 5.53
C GLU A 131 14.47 3.42 5.41
N CYS A 132 14.34 2.57 4.39
CA CYS A 132 13.15 1.74 4.25
C CYS A 132 13.26 0.54 5.19
N SER A 133 12.30 0.37 6.10
CA SER A 133 12.13 -0.91 6.79
C SER A 133 11.81 -1.99 5.77
N ILE A 134 12.77 -2.87 5.52
CA ILE A 134 12.62 -4.00 4.61
C ILE A 134 11.85 -5.09 5.35
N THR A 135 10.67 -5.46 4.83
CA THR A 135 9.82 -6.48 5.47
C THR A 135 9.37 -7.55 4.48
N THR A 136 8.66 -8.56 5.00
CA THR A 136 7.93 -9.54 4.20
C THR A 136 6.45 -9.32 4.44
N VAL A 137 5.69 -9.15 3.37
CA VAL A 137 4.22 -9.07 3.43
C VAL A 137 3.60 -10.43 3.09
N SER A 138 2.46 -10.71 3.69
CA SER A 138 1.62 -11.86 3.37
C SER A 138 0.52 -11.43 2.41
N LEU A 139 0.26 -12.26 1.40
CA LEU A 139 -0.92 -12.15 0.55
C LEU A 139 -1.96 -13.13 1.09
N LEU A 140 -3.12 -12.62 1.48
CA LEU A 140 -4.25 -13.44 1.93
C LEU A 140 -5.37 -13.41 0.91
N ASN A 141 -6.06 -14.54 0.74
CA ASN A 141 -7.37 -14.58 0.12
C ASN A 141 -8.40 -13.94 1.05
N THR A 142 -9.56 -13.57 0.51
CA THR A 142 -10.63 -12.94 1.29
C THR A 142 -11.30 -13.89 2.30
N ASP A 143 -10.99 -15.19 2.27
CA ASP A 143 -11.40 -16.16 3.29
C ASP A 143 -10.38 -16.29 4.44
N GLY A 144 -9.29 -15.53 4.40
CA GLY A 144 -8.20 -15.56 5.39
C GLY A 144 -7.12 -16.60 5.10
N SER A 145 -7.28 -17.45 4.07
CA SER A 145 -6.24 -18.40 3.67
C SER A 145 -5.04 -17.69 3.04
N THR A 146 -3.84 -18.24 3.21
CA THR A 146 -2.62 -17.66 2.65
C THR A 146 -2.51 -17.95 1.16
N ALA A 147 -2.44 -16.90 0.34
CA ALA A 147 -2.20 -16.98 -1.09
C ALA A 147 -0.69 -16.95 -1.43
N GLY A 148 0.12 -16.31 -0.60
CA GLY A 148 1.57 -16.24 -0.79
C GLY A 148 2.24 -15.19 0.10
N SER A 149 3.49 -14.86 -0.22
CA SER A 149 4.23 -13.79 0.44
C SER A 149 5.21 -13.12 -0.51
N ILE A 150 5.58 -11.88 -0.20
CA ILE A 150 6.57 -11.11 -0.96
C ILE A 150 7.59 -10.58 0.03
N SER A 151 8.86 -10.92 -0.18
CA SER A 151 9.98 -10.47 0.64
C SER A 151 10.57 -9.17 0.10
N GLY A 152 11.24 -8.42 0.97
CA GLY A 152 11.95 -7.22 0.57
C GLY A 152 11.09 -5.99 0.38
N VAL A 153 9.85 -6.03 0.84
CA VAL A 153 8.86 -4.97 0.62
C VAL A 153 9.22 -3.74 1.43
N THR A 154 9.04 -2.58 0.80
CA THR A 154 9.23 -1.27 1.42
C THR A 154 7.96 -0.44 1.42
N SER A 155 7.10 -0.60 0.41
CA SER A 155 5.82 0.10 0.31
C SER A 155 4.82 -0.68 -0.54
N VAL A 156 3.55 -0.44 -0.28
CA VAL A 156 2.41 -0.90 -1.09
C VAL A 156 1.76 0.35 -1.68
N HIS A 157 1.28 0.25 -2.91
CA HIS A 157 0.75 1.37 -3.69
C HIS A 157 -0.62 1.00 -4.32
N PRO A 158 -1.42 1.99 -4.73
CA PRO A 158 -2.63 1.81 -5.52
C PRO A 158 -2.42 0.91 -6.75
N GLY A 159 -3.48 0.23 -7.17
CA GLY A 159 -3.41 -0.74 -8.28
C GLY A 159 -2.81 -2.09 -7.89
N GLY A 160 -2.45 -2.29 -6.62
CA GLY A 160 -1.84 -3.53 -6.13
C GLY A 160 -0.33 -3.64 -6.42
N TRP A 161 0.33 -2.50 -6.66
CA TRP A 161 1.78 -2.45 -6.86
C TRP A 161 2.51 -2.48 -5.51
N ILE A 162 3.57 -3.26 -5.45
CA ILE A 162 4.38 -3.46 -4.24
C ILE A 162 5.83 -3.13 -4.59
N ARG A 163 6.38 -2.12 -3.94
CA ARG A 163 7.81 -1.78 -4.07
C ARG A 163 8.62 -2.71 -3.18
N ARG A 164 9.67 -3.30 -3.74
CA ARG A 164 10.57 -4.19 -3.01
C ARG A 164 12.03 -4.09 -3.48
N PHE A 165 12.95 -4.52 -2.64
CA PHE A 165 14.30 -4.90 -3.06
C PHE A 165 14.29 -6.30 -3.68
N ALA A 166 14.97 -6.46 -4.81
CA ALA A 166 15.10 -7.74 -5.48
C ALA A 166 15.86 -8.75 -4.60
N ASN A 167 16.97 -8.30 -4.02
CA ASN A 167 17.77 -9.04 -3.03
C ASN A 167 17.66 -8.37 -1.64
N PRO A 168 16.65 -8.73 -0.83
CA PRO A 168 16.44 -8.11 0.48
C PRO A 168 17.60 -8.35 1.45
N LYS A 169 18.33 -9.46 1.31
CA LYS A 169 19.49 -9.74 2.16
C LYS A 169 20.63 -8.75 1.85
N ALA A 170 20.99 -8.59 0.58
CA ALA A 170 22.05 -7.65 0.19
C ALA A 170 21.68 -6.21 0.56
N ALA A 171 20.41 -5.83 0.39
CA ALA A 171 19.91 -4.52 0.79
C ALA A 171 20.01 -4.30 2.31
N SER A 172 19.53 -5.25 3.12
CA SER A 172 19.63 -5.19 4.58
C SER A 172 21.07 -5.17 5.08
N ASP A 173 21.94 -6.01 4.51
CA ASP A 173 23.37 -6.06 4.87
C ASP A 173 24.05 -4.71 4.58
N TYR A 174 23.73 -4.08 3.45
CA TYR A 174 24.23 -2.75 3.12
C TYR A 174 23.68 -1.67 4.08
N GLN A 175 22.37 -1.66 4.34
CA GLN A 175 21.75 -0.72 5.28
C GLN A 175 22.37 -0.83 6.68
N GLN A 176 22.59 -2.04 7.18
CA GLN A 176 23.23 -2.23 8.49
C GLN A 176 24.68 -1.72 8.51
N ARG A 177 25.48 -2.01 7.48
CA ARG A 177 26.85 -1.49 7.37
C ARG A 177 26.87 0.03 7.33
N SER A 178 25.97 0.63 6.55
CA SER A 178 25.83 2.09 6.48
C SER A 178 25.48 2.68 7.85
N LYS A 179 24.56 2.06 8.59
CA LYS A 179 24.20 2.49 9.96
C LYS A 179 25.37 2.49 10.92
N THR A 180 26.18 1.43 10.91
CA THR A 180 27.27 1.25 11.88
C THR A 180 28.58 1.92 11.48
N ALA A 181 28.74 2.28 10.20
CA ALA A 181 29.93 2.94 9.69
C ALA A 181 30.09 4.36 10.27
N SER A 182 31.34 4.76 10.52
CA SER A 182 31.67 6.16 10.81
C SER A 182 31.38 7.06 9.60
N GLU A 183 31.29 8.37 9.81
CA GLU A 183 31.02 9.34 8.74
C GLU A 183 32.02 9.23 7.57
N ASP A 184 33.30 8.99 7.84
CA ASP A 184 34.33 8.86 6.80
C ASP A 184 34.24 7.52 6.06
N GLU A 185 33.88 6.45 6.76
CA GLU A 185 33.60 5.14 6.14
C GLU A 185 32.33 5.21 5.27
N ARG A 186 31.27 5.87 5.74
CA ARG A 186 30.01 6.07 5.00
C ARG A 186 30.24 6.75 3.66
N LYS A 187 31.10 7.78 3.60
CA LYS A 187 31.45 8.48 2.35
C LYS A 187 32.12 7.57 1.31
N SER A 188 32.82 6.54 1.77
CA SER A 188 33.51 5.57 0.90
C SER A 188 32.70 4.29 0.67
N LEU A 189 31.63 4.09 1.44
CA LEU A 189 30.77 2.92 1.35
C LEU A 189 29.89 3.04 0.10
N SER A 190 30.06 2.11 -0.84
CA SER A 190 29.24 2.02 -2.03
C SER A 190 28.41 0.73 -2.01
N PRO A 191 27.11 0.78 -2.35
CA PRO A 191 26.31 -0.43 -2.40
C PRO A 191 26.72 -1.29 -3.60
N SER A 192 26.58 -2.61 -3.46
CA SER A 192 26.62 -3.49 -4.61
C SER A 192 25.37 -3.28 -5.48
N ARG A 193 25.44 -3.66 -6.76
CA ARG A 193 24.27 -3.62 -7.66
C ARG A 193 23.06 -4.36 -7.06
N GLU A 194 23.30 -5.52 -6.46
CA GLU A 194 22.27 -6.35 -5.83
C GLU A 194 21.61 -5.67 -4.63
N ALA A 195 22.37 -4.85 -3.88
CA ALA A 195 21.87 -4.16 -2.70
C ALA A 195 20.95 -2.98 -3.04
N VAL A 196 21.04 -2.43 -4.25
CA VAL A 196 20.20 -1.30 -4.72
C VAL A 196 19.10 -1.71 -5.68
N GLU A 197 19.11 -2.96 -6.15
CA GLU A 197 18.13 -3.42 -7.13
C GLU A 197 16.72 -3.39 -6.54
N GLN A 198 15.86 -2.58 -7.14
CA GLN A 198 14.50 -2.35 -6.69
C GLN A 198 13.50 -2.63 -7.79
N GLN A 199 12.36 -3.16 -7.39
CA GLN A 199 11.32 -3.62 -8.29
C GLN A 199 9.95 -3.13 -7.81
N LEU A 200 9.08 -2.81 -8.77
CA LEU A 200 7.64 -2.79 -8.57
C LEU A 200 7.08 -4.15 -8.99
N VAL A 201 6.38 -4.83 -8.08
CA VAL A 201 5.75 -6.12 -8.31
C VAL A 201 4.24 -5.98 -8.21
N ASN A 202 3.51 -6.54 -9.17
CA ASN A 202 2.07 -6.67 -9.11
C ASN A 202 1.68 -8.15 -9.28
N PRO A 203 1.30 -8.85 -8.19
CA PRO A 203 0.98 -10.27 -8.23
C PRO A 203 -0.21 -10.61 -9.14
N SER A 204 -1.24 -9.76 -9.16
CA SER A 204 -2.49 -10.01 -9.90
C SER A 204 -2.28 -10.12 -11.40
N ILE A 205 -1.39 -9.28 -11.94
CA ILE A 205 -1.05 -9.25 -13.38
C ILE A 205 0.29 -9.94 -13.68
N LYS A 206 0.94 -10.51 -12.66
CA LYS A 206 2.22 -11.21 -12.75
C LYS A 206 3.31 -10.35 -13.42
N LYS A 207 3.37 -9.07 -13.05
CA LYS A 207 4.36 -8.12 -13.56
C LYS A 207 5.39 -7.77 -12.51
N THR A 208 6.62 -7.61 -12.98
CA THR A 208 7.75 -7.09 -12.23
C THR A 208 8.46 -6.07 -13.10
N ILE A 209 8.67 -4.86 -12.58
CA ILE A 209 9.31 -3.75 -13.29
C ILE A 209 10.52 -3.31 -12.48
N ASP A 210 11.68 -3.25 -13.12
CA ASP A 210 12.87 -2.67 -12.51
C ASP A 210 12.70 -1.16 -12.36
N ILE A 211 12.91 -0.67 -11.14
CA ILE A 211 12.87 0.75 -10.79
C ILE A 211 14.16 1.16 -10.08
N THR A 212 15.25 0.42 -10.30
CA THR A 212 16.56 0.74 -9.71
C THR A 212 16.99 2.16 -10.08
N GLY A 213 17.30 2.97 -9.06
CA GLY A 213 17.65 4.38 -9.23
C GLY A 213 16.48 5.30 -9.61
N LYS A 214 15.23 4.81 -9.51
CA LYS A 214 14.00 5.56 -9.75
C LYS A 214 13.14 5.59 -8.49
N THR A 215 12.25 6.57 -8.43
CA THR A 215 11.22 6.69 -7.41
C THR A 215 9.86 6.45 -8.06
N ALA A 216 8.95 5.76 -7.36
CA ALA A 216 7.57 5.61 -7.79
C ALA A 216 6.69 6.45 -6.86
N VAL A 217 5.89 7.35 -7.42
CA VAL A 217 5.03 8.29 -6.70
C VAL A 217 3.60 8.08 -7.16
N GLU A 218 2.66 8.08 -6.23
CA GLU A 218 1.25 7.98 -6.56
C GLU A 218 0.78 9.27 -7.23
N SER A 219 0.18 9.12 -8.42
CA SER A 219 -0.22 10.26 -9.24
C SER A 219 -1.51 9.99 -10.00
N GLY A 220 -2.17 11.06 -10.43
CA GLY A 220 -3.19 10.97 -11.47
C GLY A 220 -2.48 10.82 -12.82
N VAL A 221 -2.77 9.74 -13.53
CA VAL A 221 -2.27 9.46 -14.88
C VAL A 221 -3.42 9.63 -15.90
N PRO A 222 -3.16 9.67 -17.21
CA PRO A 222 -4.21 9.90 -18.23
C PRO A 222 -5.43 8.98 -18.11
N THR A 223 -5.24 7.77 -17.61
CA THR A 223 -6.29 6.75 -17.46
C THR A 223 -6.91 6.69 -16.05
N GLY A 224 -6.57 7.62 -15.15
CA GLY A 224 -7.09 7.67 -13.79
C GLY A 224 -6.00 7.54 -12.72
N PRO A 225 -6.24 6.87 -11.58
CA PRO A 225 -5.20 6.61 -10.59
C PRO A 225 -4.05 5.76 -11.17
N GLY A 226 -2.82 6.06 -10.76
CA GLY A 226 -1.64 5.32 -11.19
C GLY A 226 -0.38 5.67 -10.40
N LEU A 227 0.74 5.20 -10.92
CA LEU A 227 2.08 5.52 -10.43
C LEU A 227 2.84 6.31 -11.50
N LEU A 228 3.45 7.41 -11.11
CA LEU A 228 4.48 8.09 -11.88
C LEU A 228 5.84 7.55 -11.41
N VAL A 229 6.66 7.06 -12.34
CA VAL A 229 8.02 6.65 -12.04
C VAL A 229 8.99 7.70 -12.56
N GLU A 230 9.78 8.24 -11.64
CA GLU A 230 10.70 9.34 -11.90
C GLU A 230 12.15 8.91 -11.72
N GLN A 231 13.01 9.38 -12.60
CA GLN A 231 14.44 9.15 -12.53
C GLN A 231 15.15 10.40 -12.01
N LYS A 232 16.00 10.20 -11.00
CA LYS A 232 16.91 11.24 -10.53
C LYS A 232 18.03 11.44 -11.57
N VAL A 233 18.12 12.63 -12.14
CA VAL A 233 19.13 12.99 -13.15
C VAL A 233 19.96 14.21 -12.69
N PRO A 234 21.27 14.26 -12.99
CA PRO A 234 22.08 15.44 -12.73
C PRO A 234 21.61 16.63 -13.59
N ASN A 235 21.42 17.81 -12.98
CA ASN A 235 20.96 19.00 -13.70
C ASN A 235 22.12 19.90 -14.21
N GLY A 236 23.37 19.40 -14.16
CA GLY A 236 24.56 20.14 -14.58
C GLY A 236 24.99 21.30 -13.67
N LYS A 237 24.21 21.64 -12.64
CA LYS A 237 24.49 22.71 -11.66
C LYS A 237 24.96 22.20 -10.30
N GLY A 238 25.50 20.97 -10.27
CA GLY A 238 25.87 20.30 -9.02
C GLY A 238 24.68 19.83 -8.17
N SER A 239 23.46 19.81 -8.75
CA SER A 239 22.25 19.31 -8.12
C SER A 239 21.59 18.23 -9.00
N THR A 240 20.53 17.62 -8.51
CA THR A 240 19.75 16.60 -9.20
C THR A 240 18.30 17.04 -9.31
N GLU A 241 17.68 16.74 -10.45
CA GLU A 241 16.24 16.90 -10.68
C GLU A 241 15.60 15.53 -10.91
N PHE A 242 14.30 15.41 -10.65
CA PHE A 242 13.52 14.24 -11.00
C PHE A 242 12.91 14.46 -12.39
N LYS A 243 13.03 13.47 -13.27
CA LYS A 243 12.38 13.47 -14.57
C LYS A 243 11.41 12.31 -14.70
N PRO A 244 10.19 12.52 -15.22
CA PRO A 244 9.30 11.44 -15.59
C PRO A 244 10.01 10.43 -16.50
N ALA A 245 10.00 9.15 -16.12
CA ALA A 245 10.56 8.08 -16.93
C ALA A 245 9.45 7.28 -17.61
N PHE A 246 8.41 6.93 -16.86
CA PHE A 246 7.19 6.30 -17.34
C PHE A 246 6.08 6.44 -16.30
N TRP A 247 4.84 6.15 -16.66
CA TRP A 247 3.75 6.00 -15.72
C TRP A 247 3.06 4.63 -15.87
N LEU A 248 2.37 4.20 -14.81
CA LEU A 248 1.63 2.94 -14.73
C LEU A 248 0.18 3.23 -14.36
N SER A 249 -0.75 2.80 -15.21
CA SER A 249 -2.18 2.81 -14.90
C SER A 249 -2.51 1.74 -13.86
N SER A 250 -3.33 2.06 -12.86
CA SER A 250 -3.87 1.03 -11.96
C SER A 250 -4.84 0.07 -12.68
N ALA A 251 -5.48 0.53 -13.76
CA ALA A 251 -6.51 -0.22 -14.48
C ALA A 251 -5.99 -1.11 -15.63
N ASP A 252 -4.70 -1.04 -15.98
CA ASP A 252 -4.16 -1.72 -17.17
C ASP A 252 -3.38 -3.00 -16.84
N ASP A 253 -2.72 -3.59 -17.83
CA ASP A 253 -1.90 -4.79 -17.79
C ASP A 253 -0.51 -4.58 -17.17
N GLY A 254 -0.25 -3.38 -16.64
CA GLY A 254 1.01 -2.98 -16.04
C GLY A 254 2.13 -2.71 -17.05
N HIS A 255 1.81 -2.39 -18.30
CA HIS A 255 2.80 -1.85 -19.23
C HIS A 255 3.27 -0.44 -18.80
N PRO A 256 4.59 -0.18 -18.83
CA PRO A 256 5.13 1.17 -18.67
C PRO A 256 4.75 2.07 -19.85
N HIS A 257 4.05 3.16 -19.57
CA HIS A 257 3.68 4.18 -20.56
C HIS A 257 4.74 5.28 -20.62
N THR A 258 5.16 5.66 -21.83
CA THR A 258 6.20 6.68 -22.06
C THR A 258 5.69 7.86 -22.87
N GLU A 259 4.44 7.81 -23.29
CA GLU A 259 3.70 8.89 -23.91
C GLU A 259 3.19 9.90 -22.88
N ASN A 260 2.99 11.14 -23.33
CA ASN A 260 2.44 12.26 -22.56
C ASN A 260 3.21 12.55 -21.26
N LEU A 261 4.51 12.31 -21.21
CA LEU A 261 5.31 12.55 -19.99
C LEU A 261 5.44 14.04 -19.66
N GLU A 262 5.34 14.91 -20.66
CA GLU A 262 5.40 16.37 -20.53
C GLU A 262 4.31 16.93 -19.58
N GLN A 263 3.22 16.21 -19.37
CA GLN A 263 2.18 16.61 -18.41
C GLN A 263 2.65 16.58 -16.95
N PHE A 264 3.73 15.83 -16.67
CA PHE A 264 4.27 15.67 -15.33
C PHE A 264 5.48 16.56 -15.04
N GLU A 265 6.00 17.28 -16.04
CA GLU A 265 7.23 18.10 -15.91
C GLU A 265 7.03 19.40 -15.10
N ASN A 266 5.80 19.74 -14.72
CA ASN A 266 5.43 20.98 -14.03
C ASN A 266 4.73 20.77 -12.66
N ASN A 267 4.84 19.58 -12.07
CA ASN A 267 4.22 19.28 -10.77
C ASN A 267 5.17 19.51 -9.59
#